data_AF-A0A7V1XW22-F1
#
_entry.id   AF-A0A7V1XW22-F1
#
_cell.length_a   1.000
_cell.length_b   1.000
_cell.length_c   1.000
_cell.angle_alpha   90.00
_cell.angle_beta   90.00
_cell.angle_gamma   90.00
#
_symmetry.space_group_name_H-M   'P 1'
#
loop_
_entity.id
_entity.type
_entity.pdbx_description
1 polymer ?
#
loop_
_entity_poly.entity_id
_entity_poly.type
_entity_poly.pdbx_seq_one_letter_code
_entity_poly.pdbx_strand_id
1 'polypeptide(L)'
;MIVVSQDEKGLKGAMLELLEQELQPQLDADDVAQLSDEALADRAPANNYSPGYFVRIDYLLQLEGMIAAGARLELFADEITGLRAIKLARAEFAREHPACGNCGEAQYTRFARRCHACSTEFRKAG
;
A
#
# COMPACT_ATOMS: atom_id res chain seq x y z
N MET A 1 3.82 4.57 -25.63
CA MET A 1 4.56 3.63 -24.77
C MET A 1 4.80 4.35 -23.45
N ILE A 2 4.30 3.83 -22.34
CA ILE A 2 4.54 4.44 -21.02
C ILE A 2 5.87 3.88 -20.49
N VAL A 3 6.79 4.77 -20.12
CA VAL A 3 8.03 4.39 -19.44
C VAL A 3 7.74 4.39 -17.95
N VAL A 4 7.51 3.21 -17.38
CA VAL A 4 7.09 3.03 -15.99
C VAL A 4 7.97 3.79 -15.00
N SER A 5 9.28 3.81 -15.20
CA SER A 5 10.22 4.48 -14.28
C SER A 5 10.04 6.01 -14.22
N GLN A 6 9.40 6.61 -15.23
CA GLN A 6 9.17 8.05 -15.32
C GLN A 6 7.71 8.45 -15.05
N ASP A 7 6.82 7.47 -14.87
CA ASP A 7 5.40 7.73 -14.62
C ASP A 7 5.10 7.84 -13.12
N GLU A 8 5.34 9.02 -12.54
CA GLU A 8 5.08 9.32 -11.13
C GLU A 8 3.63 8.99 -10.73
N LYS A 9 2.65 9.29 -11.61
CA LYS A 9 1.24 9.07 -11.31
C LYS A 9 0.90 7.59 -11.25
N GLY A 10 1.37 6.81 -12.22
CA GLY A 10 1.17 5.36 -12.23
C GLY A 10 1.88 4.68 -11.06
N LEU A 11 3.10 5.11 -10.70
CA LEU A 11 3.81 4.59 -9.52
C LEU A 11 3.07 4.91 -8.22
N LYS A 12 2.55 6.13 -8.07
CA LYS A 12 1.72 6.49 -6.90
C LYS A 12 0.47 5.62 -6.84
N GLY A 13 -0.23 5.45 -7.97
CA GLY A 13 -1.46 4.68 -8.05
C GLY A 13 -1.25 3.20 -7.74
N ALA A 14 -0.22 2.57 -8.31
CA ALA A 14 0.12 1.18 -8.02
C ALA A 14 0.56 0.98 -6.56
N MET A 15 1.26 1.96 -5.96
CA MET A 15 1.62 1.90 -4.54
C MET A 15 0.39 2.01 -3.63
N LEU A 16 -0.58 2.85 -3.98
CA LEU A 16 -1.86 2.93 -3.25
C LEU A 16 -2.61 1.59 -3.31
N GLU A 17 -2.64 0.97 -4.48
CA GLU A 17 -3.28 -0.33 -4.66
C GLU A 17 -2.64 -1.41 -3.78
N LEU A 18 -1.30 -1.45 -3.68
CA LEU A 18 -0.61 -2.36 -2.75
C LEU A 18 -1.00 -2.11 -1.29
N LEU A 19 -1.06 -0.85 -0.86
CA LEU A 19 -1.44 -0.50 0.52
C LEU A 19 -2.90 -0.87 0.83
N GLU A 20 -3.81 -0.69 -0.14
CA GLU A 20 -5.20 -1.11 -0.01
C GLU A 20 -5.33 -2.64 0.07
N GLN A 21 -4.51 -3.38 -0.68
CA GLN A 21 -4.45 -4.85 -0.61
C GLN A 21 -3.92 -5.33 0.76
N GLU A 22 -2.91 -4.67 1.33
CA GLU A 22 -2.41 -4.99 2.68
C GLU A 22 -3.45 -4.80 3.77
N LEU A 23 -4.41 -3.89 3.58
CA LEU A 23 -5.50 -3.66 4.51
C LEU A 23 -6.59 -4.75 4.43
N GLN A 24 -6.67 -5.48 3.33
CA GLN A 24 -7.63 -6.57 3.20
C GLN A 24 -7.25 -7.71 4.15
N PRO A 25 -8.23 -8.31 4.86
CA PRO A 25 -7.95 -9.45 5.72
C PRO A 25 -7.32 -10.56 4.88
N GLN A 26 -6.10 -10.95 5.25
CA GLN A 26 -5.44 -12.10 4.63
C GLN A 26 -6.25 -13.34 4.98
N LEU A 27 -6.59 -14.12 3.94
CA LEU A 27 -7.12 -15.45 4.15
C LEU A 27 -6.04 -16.32 4.77
N ASP A 28 -6.40 -17.10 5.77
CA ASP A 28 -5.48 -18.10 6.29
C ASP A 28 -5.30 -19.25 5.27
N ALA A 29 -4.23 -20.03 5.45
CA ALA A 29 -3.91 -21.11 4.51
C ALA A 29 -5.01 -22.19 4.46
N ASP A 30 -5.76 -22.37 5.55
CA ASP A 30 -6.82 -23.37 5.67
C ASP A 30 -8.08 -22.91 4.93
N ASP A 31 -8.39 -21.61 4.96
CA ASP A 31 -9.44 -20.95 4.21
C ASP A 31 -9.13 -21.02 2.71
N VAL A 32 -7.88 -20.74 2.31
CA VAL A 32 -7.43 -20.82 0.92
C VAL A 32 -7.55 -22.25 0.37
N ALA A 33 -7.16 -23.25 1.16
CA ALA A 33 -7.22 -24.65 0.75
C ALA A 33 -8.65 -25.18 0.54
N GLN A 34 -9.65 -24.51 1.10
CA GLN A 34 -11.06 -24.89 0.99
C GLN A 34 -11.79 -24.17 -0.17
N LEU A 35 -11.15 -23.21 -0.83
CA LEU A 35 -11.73 -22.48 -1.95
C LEU A 35 -11.54 -23.24 -3.26
N SER A 36 -12.53 -23.16 -4.15
CA SER A 36 -12.35 -23.61 -5.53
C SER A 36 -11.44 -22.65 -6.30
N ASP A 37 -10.87 -23.11 -7.42
CA ASP A 37 -10.04 -22.28 -8.28
C ASP A 37 -10.79 -21.01 -8.76
N GLU A 38 -12.09 -21.10 -9.01
CA GLU A 38 -12.93 -19.94 -9.36
C GLU A 38 -13.06 -18.96 -8.19
N ALA A 39 -13.27 -19.46 -6.98
CA ALA A 39 -13.38 -18.62 -5.78
C ALA A 39 -12.04 -17.97 -5.42
N LEU A 40 -10.91 -18.62 -5.75
CA LEU A 40 -9.58 -18.05 -5.63
C LEU A 40 -9.35 -16.94 -6.66
N ALA A 41 -9.78 -17.16 -7.91
CA ALA A 41 -9.67 -16.15 -8.97
C ALA A 41 -10.51 -14.90 -8.65
N ASP A 42 -11.73 -15.06 -8.13
CA ASP A 42 -12.59 -13.94 -7.72
C ASP A 42 -12.04 -13.15 -6.52
N ARG A 43 -11.20 -13.80 -5.69
CA ARG A 43 -10.54 -13.16 -4.54
C ARG A 43 -9.13 -12.65 -4.85
N ALA A 44 -8.60 -12.93 -6.05
CA ALA A 44 -7.33 -12.38 -6.45
C ALA A 44 -7.43 -10.84 -6.51
N PRO A 45 -6.45 -10.11 -5.96
CA PRO A 45 -6.48 -8.66 -6.00
C PRO A 45 -6.52 -8.18 -7.46
N ALA A 46 -7.50 -7.32 -7.75
CA ALA A 46 -7.64 -6.72 -9.07
C ALA A 46 -6.49 -5.73 -9.29
N ASN A 47 -5.54 -6.12 -10.14
CA ASN A 47 -4.40 -5.26 -10.46
C ASN A 47 -4.77 -4.29 -11.59
N ASN A 48 -4.89 -2.99 -11.30
CA ASN A 48 -5.21 -1.99 -12.33
C ASN A 48 -3.97 -1.54 -13.12
N TYR A 49 -2.78 -1.88 -12.64
CA TYR A 49 -1.50 -1.51 -13.23
C TYR A 49 -0.77 -2.71 -13.80
N SER A 50 0.10 -2.47 -14.78
CA SER A 50 0.92 -3.53 -15.34
C SER A 50 1.95 -4.05 -14.32
N PRO A 51 2.39 -5.32 -14.42
CA PRO A 51 3.37 -5.90 -13.49
C PRO A 51 4.65 -5.07 -13.29
N GLY A 52 5.05 -4.31 -14.32
CA GLY A 52 6.23 -3.44 -14.26
C GLY A 52 6.16 -2.35 -13.19
N TYR A 53 4.97 -1.84 -12.86
CA TYR A 53 4.83 -0.85 -11.78
C TYR A 53 5.17 -1.46 -10.42
N PHE A 54 4.70 -2.68 -10.14
CA PHE A 54 4.95 -3.36 -8.87
C PHE A 54 6.42 -3.76 -8.72
N VAL A 55 7.05 -4.26 -9.79
CA VAL A 55 8.50 -4.54 -9.81
C VAL A 55 9.29 -3.26 -9.55
N ARG A 56 8.89 -2.14 -10.16
CA ARG A 56 9.56 -0.85 -9.93
C ARG A 56 9.34 -0.35 -8.50
N ILE A 57 8.16 -0.53 -7.92
CA ILE A 57 7.88 -0.17 -6.53
C ILE A 57 8.74 -0.99 -5.57
N ASP A 58 8.82 -2.30 -5.73
CA ASP A 58 9.66 -3.17 -4.91
C ASP A 58 11.13 -2.70 -4.91
N TYR A 59 11.67 -2.43 -6.11
CA TYR A 59 13.00 -1.84 -6.26
C TYR A 59 13.16 -0.53 -5.46
N LEU A 60 12.20 0.40 -5.59
CA LEU A 60 12.25 1.69 -4.89
C LEU A 60 12.12 1.54 -3.36
N LEU A 61 11.33 0.56 -2.87
CA LEU A 61 11.23 0.24 -1.45
C LEU A 61 12.55 -0.31 -0.90
N GLN A 62 13.26 -1.14 -1.69
CA GLN A 62 14.60 -1.61 -1.32
C GLN A 62 15.58 -0.44 -1.23
N LEU A 63 15.57 0.50 -2.19
CA LEU A 63 16.40 1.71 -2.11
C LEU A 63 16.08 2.55 -0.86
N GLU A 64 14.80 2.76 -0.57
CA GLU A 64 14.36 3.48 0.63
C GLU A 64 14.89 2.80 1.91
N GLY A 65 14.81 1.47 1.98
CA GLY A 65 15.34 0.69 3.11
C GLY A 65 16.85 0.82 3.28
N MET A 66 17.61 0.79 2.19
CA MET A 66 19.06 1.01 2.23
C MET A 66 19.41 2.42 2.71
N ILE A 67 18.71 3.44 2.20
CA ILE A 67 18.88 4.84 2.64
C ILE A 67 18.56 4.99 4.13
N ALA A 68 17.47 4.38 4.60
CA ALA A 68 17.09 4.39 6.01
C ALA A 68 18.12 3.69 6.91
N ALA A 69 18.80 2.66 6.39
CA ALA A 69 19.93 1.99 7.05
C ALA A 69 21.25 2.80 7.00
N GLY A 70 21.26 3.98 6.39
CA GLY A 70 22.42 4.87 6.32
C GLY A 70 23.31 4.68 5.09
N ALA A 71 22.88 3.88 4.11
CA ALA A 71 23.61 3.77 2.84
C ALA A 71 23.60 5.10 2.09
N ARG A 72 24.75 5.44 1.49
CA ARG A 72 24.87 6.59 0.58
C ARG A 72 24.78 6.07 -0.84
N LEU A 73 23.66 6.31 -1.49
CA LEU A 73 23.39 5.88 -2.87
C LEU A 73 23.41 7.10 -3.79
N GLU A 74 23.99 6.93 -4.98
CA GLU A 74 23.81 7.88 -6.08
C GLU A 74 22.50 7.54 -6.78
N LEU A 75 21.53 8.44 -6.70
CA LEU A 75 20.20 8.23 -7.26
C LEU A 75 20.06 8.94 -8.61
N PHE A 76 19.43 8.24 -9.55
CA PHE A 76 19.00 8.84 -10.81
C PHE A 76 17.70 9.65 -10.62
N ALA A 77 17.42 10.56 -11.55
CA ALA A 77 16.27 11.46 -11.47
C ALA A 77 14.92 10.71 -11.42
N ASP A 78 14.81 9.58 -12.10
CA ASP A 78 13.62 8.74 -12.14
C ASP A 78 13.43 7.96 -10.83
N GLU A 79 14.50 7.61 -10.12
CA GLU A 79 14.44 7.01 -8.78
C GLU A 79 13.98 8.02 -7.74
N ILE A 80 14.51 9.25 -7.79
CA ILE A 80 14.05 10.34 -6.90
C ILE A 80 12.55 10.60 -7.13
N THR A 81 12.12 10.62 -8.39
CA THR A 81 10.71 10.79 -8.75
C THR A 81 9.85 9.63 -8.22
N GLY A 82 10.32 8.39 -8.39
CA GLY A 82 9.62 7.21 -7.86
C GLY A 82 9.51 7.18 -6.33
N LEU A 83 10.60 7.50 -5.62
CA LEU A 83 10.60 7.60 -4.16
C LEU A 83 9.64 8.68 -3.66
N ARG A 84 9.56 9.82 -4.37
CA ARG A 84 8.56 10.85 -4.10
C ARG A 84 7.13 10.31 -4.32
N ALA A 85 6.88 9.56 -5.39
CA ALA A 85 5.58 8.95 -5.66
C ALA A 85 5.14 8.02 -4.51
N ILE A 86 6.05 7.18 -4.01
CA ILE A 86 5.80 6.28 -2.87
C ILE A 86 5.45 7.08 -1.61
N LYS A 87 6.20 8.14 -1.32
CA LYS A 87 5.93 9.02 -0.18
C LYS A 87 4.54 9.67 -0.29
N LEU A 88 4.16 10.12 -1.48
CA LEU A 88 2.84 10.71 -1.74
C LEU A 88 1.72 9.67 -1.59
N ALA A 89 1.93 8.44 -2.07
CA ALA A 89 0.98 7.34 -1.90
C ALA A 89 0.75 7.02 -0.43
N ARG A 90 1.81 6.84 0.37
CA ARG A 90 1.68 6.58 1.82
C ARG A 90 0.98 7.72 2.57
N ALA A 91 1.26 8.98 2.21
CA ALA A 91 0.60 10.13 2.83
C ALA A 91 -0.89 10.19 2.49
N GLU A 92 -1.26 9.85 1.25
CA GLU A 92 -2.65 9.74 0.82
C GLU A 92 -3.38 8.59 1.54
N PHE A 93 -2.77 7.41 1.57
CA PHE A 93 -3.28 6.27 2.31
C PHE A 93 -3.50 6.60 3.79
N ALA A 94 -2.52 7.18 4.48
CA ALA A 94 -2.65 7.55 5.90
C ALA A 94 -3.76 8.58 6.17
N ARG A 95 -4.09 9.44 5.19
CA ARG A 95 -5.20 10.40 5.29
C ARG A 95 -6.56 9.71 5.15
N GLU A 96 -6.64 8.68 4.32
CA GLU A 96 -7.87 7.92 4.06
C GLU A 96 -8.09 6.79 5.08
N HIS A 97 -7.00 6.29 5.64
CA HIS A 97 -6.88 5.20 6.59
C HIS A 97 -6.09 5.67 7.82
N PRO A 98 -6.61 6.63 8.60
CA PRO A 98 -5.90 7.14 9.77
C PRO A 98 -5.59 6.01 10.76
N ALA A 99 -4.43 6.08 11.42
CA ALA A 99 -4.08 5.13 12.46
C ALA A 99 -4.99 5.29 13.69
N CYS A 100 -5.28 4.18 14.36
CA CYS A 100 -6.00 4.20 15.63
C CYS A 100 -5.15 4.90 16.70
N GLY A 101 -5.70 5.93 17.36
CA GLY A 101 -5.00 6.62 18.45
C GLY A 101 -4.70 5.74 19.69
N ASN A 102 -5.31 4.55 19.80
CA ASN A 102 -5.07 3.62 20.89
C ASN A 102 -4.08 2.50 20.52
N CYS A 103 -4.34 1.76 19.43
CA CYS A 103 -3.50 0.60 19.05
C CYS A 103 -2.57 0.85 17.85
N GLY A 104 -2.63 2.02 17.21
CA GLY A 104 -1.81 2.34 16.02
C GLY A 104 -2.30 1.73 14.70
N GLU A 105 -3.23 0.78 14.75
CA GLU A 105 -3.71 0.07 13.56
C GLU A 105 -4.41 0.99 12.54
N ALA A 106 -4.11 0.78 11.25
CA ALA A 106 -4.74 1.55 10.17
C ALA A 106 -6.25 1.27 10.13
N GLN A 107 -7.06 2.32 9.91
CA GLN A 107 -8.50 2.14 9.80
C GLN A 107 -8.92 1.79 8.36
N TYR A 108 -9.90 0.90 8.22
CA TYR A 108 -10.53 0.60 6.91
C TYR A 108 -11.02 1.85 6.19
N THR A 109 -11.44 2.86 6.94
CA THR A 109 -11.82 4.16 6.40
C THR A 109 -11.77 5.22 7.49
N ARG A 110 -11.45 6.46 7.11
CA ARG A 110 -11.54 7.66 7.97
C ARG A 110 -12.92 7.89 8.60
N PHE A 111 -13.97 7.26 8.06
CA PHE A 111 -15.34 7.37 8.57
C PHE A 111 -15.72 6.24 9.54
N ALA A 112 -14.80 5.32 9.82
CA ALA A 112 -15.04 4.24 10.77
C ALA A 112 -15.38 4.85 12.14
N ARG A 113 -16.40 4.29 12.81
CA ARG A 113 -16.79 4.74 14.16
C ARG A 113 -16.00 4.04 15.26
N ARG A 114 -15.37 2.91 14.92
CA ARG A 114 -14.69 2.03 15.87
C ARG A 114 -13.49 1.36 15.19
N CYS A 115 -12.42 1.16 15.94
CA CYS A 115 -11.26 0.42 15.50
C CYS A 115 -11.61 -1.07 15.31
N HIS A 116 -11.29 -1.64 14.15
CA HIS A 116 -11.56 -3.05 13.89
C HIS A 116 -10.70 -3.99 14.77
N ALA A 117 -9.46 -3.58 15.08
CA ALA A 117 -8.54 -4.39 15.87
C ALA A 117 -8.81 -4.30 17.38
N CYS A 118 -8.93 -3.10 17.95
CA CYS A 118 -9.05 -2.92 19.40
C CYS A 118 -10.44 -2.49 19.89
N SER A 119 -11.42 -2.37 18.99
CA SER A 119 -12.79 -1.94 19.32
C SER A 119 -12.94 -0.57 20.00
N THR A 120 -11.89 0.26 20.03
CA THR A 120 -11.94 1.62 20.58
C THR A 120 -12.80 2.51 19.68
N GLU A 121 -13.73 3.26 20.27
CA GLU A 121 -14.57 4.21 19.53
C GLU A 121 -13.78 5.49 19.21
N PHE A 122 -13.87 5.93 17.95
CA PHE A 122 -13.27 7.19 17.55
C PHE A 122 -14.17 8.34 18.00
N ARG A 123 -13.62 9.26 18.80
CA ARG A 123 -14.36 10.46 19.21
C ARG A 123 -14.80 11.20 17.95
N LYS A 124 -16.12 11.39 17.76
CA LYS A 124 -16.63 12.35 16.78
C LYS A 124 -16.02 13.70 17.15
N ALA A 125 -15.33 14.35 16.21
CA ALA A 125 -15.04 15.76 16.34
C ALA A 125 -16.38 16.48 16.52
N GLY A 126 -16.60 17.05 17.71
CA GLY A 126 -17.74 17.89 18.01
C GLY A 126 -17.63 19.23 17.31
#